data_AF-A0A554KA66-F1
#
_entry.id   AF-A0A554KA66-F1
#
_cell.length_a   1.000
_cell.length_b   1.000
_cell.length_c   1.000
_cell.angle_alpha   90.00
_cell.angle_beta   90.00
_cell.angle_gamma   90.00
#
_symmetry.space_group_name_H-M   'P 1'
#
loop_
_entity.id
_entity.type
_entity.pdbx_description
1 polymer ?
#
loop_
_entity_poly.entity_id
_entity_poly.type
_entity_poly.pdbx_seq_one_letter_code
_entity_poly.pdbx_strand_id
1 'polypeptide(L)'
;MYNKSMKNKFIFLAVLCALVITSAVFYRDRIARAVGCNRFTSPSTPPLAGFGFAFDVFEPTRLLLNVTLCSTTSVTLEIANKGTPTSQTQITFVGDSSSPAGHILSGSTWVQIPSFSGGTPYKDTSGMEHPAWRVGTVTKTFSGSEIQSGMNYVLAYVCTNRSGVWKCGCSDTTCATGKWQLQGFNLISGTGGREPHQTLTVIPLGDGSPAVTAESSQGIKN
;
A
#
# COMPACT_ATOMS: atom_id res chain seq x y z
N MET A 1 42.44 31.59 43.73
CA MET A 1 43.19 30.69 42.82
C MET A 1 42.18 29.78 42.12
N TYR A 2 41.89 30.06 40.84
CA TYR A 2 40.91 29.29 40.06
C TYR A 2 41.60 28.01 39.54
N ASN A 3 41.10 26.85 39.98
CA ASN A 3 41.79 25.57 39.80
C ASN A 3 41.67 25.10 38.34
N LYS A 4 42.78 25.22 37.58
CA LYS A 4 42.88 24.90 36.14
C LYS A 4 42.39 23.47 35.81
N SER A 5 42.42 22.56 36.79
CA SER A 5 41.94 21.18 36.70
C SER A 5 40.41 21.07 36.52
N MET A 6 39.61 22.00 37.06
CA MET A 6 38.15 21.96 36.91
C MET A 6 37.67 22.44 35.53
N LYS A 7 38.37 23.37 34.87
CA LYS A 7 37.98 23.85 33.54
C LYS A 7 38.03 22.76 32.47
N ASN A 8 39.04 21.89 32.52
CA ASN A 8 39.20 20.84 31.50
C ASN A 8 38.11 19.75 31.59
N LYS A 9 37.59 19.46 32.79
CA LYS A 9 36.52 18.45 32.98
C LYS A 9 35.18 18.93 32.44
N PHE A 10 34.85 20.22 32.61
CA PHE A 10 33.62 20.81 32.07
C PHE A 10 33.62 20.86 30.54
N ILE A 11 34.78 21.17 29.93
CA ILE A 11 34.90 21.19 28.47
C ILE A 11 34.71 19.79 27.88
N PHE A 12 35.33 18.76 28.47
CA PHE A 12 35.16 17.37 28.01
C PHE A 12 33.70 16.89 28.08
N LEU A 13 32.98 17.20 29.16
CA LEU A 13 31.60 16.80 29.33
C LEU A 13 30.67 17.53 28.33
N ALA A 14 30.90 18.81 28.07
CA ALA A 14 30.12 19.59 27.10
C ALA A 14 30.30 19.06 25.66
N VAL A 15 31.52 18.67 25.28
CA VAL A 15 31.81 18.09 23.96
C VAL A 15 31.16 16.72 23.80
N LEU A 16 31.18 15.87 24.84
CA LEU A 16 30.52 14.56 24.83
C LEU A 16 29.00 14.68 24.70
N CYS A 17 28.36 15.61 25.43
CA CYS A 17 26.93 15.90 25.28
C CYS A 17 26.60 16.42 23.87
N ALA A 18 27.41 17.30 23.30
CA ALA A 18 27.20 17.80 21.94
C ALA A 18 27.32 16.70 20.88
N LEU A 19 28.24 15.73 21.04
CA LEU A 19 28.38 14.57 20.16
C LEU A 19 27.19 13.58 20.26
N VAL A 20 26.65 13.38 21.46
CA VAL A 20 25.45 12.54 21.65
C VAL A 20 24.20 13.22 21.09
N ILE A 21 24.08 14.54 21.25
CA ILE A 21 22.93 15.30 20.70
C ILE A 21 23.00 15.35 19.17
N THR A 22 24.17 15.60 18.58
CA THR A 22 24.33 15.64 17.12
C THR A 22 24.08 14.27 16.49
N SER A 23 24.59 13.18 17.07
CA SER A 23 24.30 11.81 16.59
C SER A 23 22.81 11.45 16.69
N ALA A 24 22.09 11.89 17.73
CA ALA A 24 20.65 11.69 17.84
C ALA A 24 19.83 12.48 16.81
N VAL A 25 20.31 13.66 16.37
CA VAL A 25 19.67 14.46 15.32
C VAL A 25 19.90 13.84 13.93
N PHE A 26 21.12 13.40 13.62
CA PHE A 26 21.40 12.71 12.35
C PHE A 26 20.72 11.33 12.24
N TYR A 27 20.42 10.66 13.36
CA TYR A 27 19.59 9.44 13.35
C TYR A 27 18.11 9.72 13.06
N ARG A 28 17.60 10.91 13.40
CA ARG A 28 16.21 11.30 13.14
C ARG A 28 15.96 11.67 11.67
N ASP A 29 16.94 12.25 10.99
CA ASP A 29 16.81 12.60 9.56
C ASP A 29 16.87 11.39 8.61
N ARG A 30 17.35 10.23 9.08
CA ARG A 30 17.25 8.95 8.35
C ARG A 30 15.86 8.31 8.45
N ILE A 31 14.95 8.85 9.27
CA ILE A 31 13.52 8.62 9.05
C ILE A 31 13.10 9.58 7.95
N ALA A 32 13.62 9.34 6.74
CA ALA A 32 12.96 9.79 5.54
C ALA A 32 11.53 9.28 5.68
N ARG A 33 10.59 10.17 6.00
CA ARG A 33 9.17 9.87 5.87
C ARG A 33 9.05 9.40 4.44
N ALA A 34 8.87 8.09 4.26
CA ALA A 34 8.41 7.57 2.98
C ALA A 34 7.14 8.36 2.70
N VAL A 35 7.24 9.37 1.84
CA VAL A 35 6.09 10.11 1.36
C VAL A 35 5.25 9.02 0.71
N GLY A 36 4.11 8.67 1.31
CA GLY A 36 3.26 7.64 0.75
C GLY A 36 2.93 8.06 -0.68
N CYS A 37 3.26 7.22 -1.66
CA CYS A 37 3.05 7.58 -3.06
C CYS A 37 1.67 7.16 -3.54
N ASN A 38 0.77 6.86 -2.60
CA ASN A 38 -0.64 6.67 -2.84
C ASN A 38 -1.19 7.84 -3.65
N ARG A 39 -1.89 7.53 -4.73
CA ARG A 39 -2.59 8.51 -5.56
C ARG A 39 -4.03 8.64 -5.15
N PHE A 40 -4.67 7.54 -4.74
CA PHE A 40 -5.97 7.62 -4.10
C PHE A 40 -5.76 7.85 -2.61
N THR A 41 -5.90 9.11 -2.24
CA THR A 41 -5.68 9.63 -0.87
C THR A 41 -7.00 9.96 -0.16
N SER A 42 -8.13 9.79 -0.83
CA SER A 42 -9.46 10.08 -0.32
C SER A 42 -10.47 9.02 -0.75
N PRO A 43 -11.44 8.67 0.11
CA PRO A 43 -12.59 7.83 -0.24
C PRO A 43 -13.62 8.55 -1.14
N SER A 44 -13.44 9.85 -1.42
CA SER A 44 -14.34 10.63 -2.27
C SER A 44 -14.03 10.53 -3.76
N THR A 45 -12.86 10.01 -4.13
CA THR A 45 -12.48 9.81 -5.54
C THR A 45 -12.95 8.42 -5.93
N PRO A 46 -14.09 8.28 -6.61
CA PRO A 46 -14.63 6.96 -6.95
C PRO A 46 -13.57 6.20 -7.74
N PRO A 47 -13.32 4.92 -7.38
CA PRO A 47 -12.42 4.12 -8.18
C PRO A 47 -12.99 4.01 -9.60
N LEU A 48 -12.12 3.72 -10.55
CA LEU A 48 -12.54 3.41 -11.91
C LEU A 48 -13.67 2.37 -11.88
N ALA A 49 -14.66 2.53 -12.77
CA ALA A 49 -15.83 1.68 -12.79
C ALA A 49 -15.41 0.19 -12.78
N GLY A 50 -16.02 -0.61 -11.90
CA GLY A 50 -15.66 -2.02 -11.73
C GLY A 50 -14.72 -2.34 -10.57
N PHE A 51 -14.16 -1.34 -9.88
CA PHE A 51 -13.29 -1.55 -8.72
C PHE A 51 -13.91 -1.07 -7.40
N GLY A 52 -13.36 -1.59 -6.29
CA GLY A 52 -13.60 -1.12 -4.93
C GLY A 52 -12.62 -0.01 -4.53
N PHE A 53 -12.94 0.71 -3.46
CA PHE A 53 -12.08 1.77 -2.93
C PHE A 53 -10.82 1.19 -2.27
N ALA A 54 -9.70 1.91 -2.38
CA ALA A 54 -8.50 1.67 -1.56
C ALA A 54 -8.72 1.95 -0.06
N PHE A 55 -9.87 2.52 0.32
CA PHE A 55 -10.27 2.87 1.69
C PHE A 55 -11.38 1.97 2.18
N ASP A 56 -11.51 1.87 3.51
CA ASP A 56 -12.67 1.28 4.14
C ASP A 56 -13.86 2.23 3.99
N VAL A 57 -14.85 1.86 3.17
CA VAL A 57 -16.05 2.68 2.95
C VAL A 57 -16.87 2.91 4.22
N PHE A 58 -16.68 2.07 5.25
CA PHE A 58 -17.36 2.19 6.53
C PHE A 58 -16.55 2.97 7.57
N GLU A 59 -15.25 3.13 7.32
CA GLU A 59 -14.31 3.92 8.13
C GLU A 59 -13.40 4.72 7.18
N PRO A 60 -13.90 5.82 6.59
CA PRO A 60 -13.25 6.51 5.46
C PRO A 60 -11.83 7.03 5.75
N THR A 61 -11.45 7.15 7.02
CA THR A 61 -10.09 7.52 7.45
C THR A 61 -9.09 6.36 7.39
N ARG A 62 -9.56 5.12 7.18
CA ARG A 62 -8.74 3.92 7.14
C ARG A 62 -8.39 3.55 5.69
N LEU A 63 -7.12 3.72 5.35
CA LEU A 63 -6.57 3.27 4.08
C LEU A 63 -6.27 1.76 4.15
N LEU A 64 -6.88 0.99 3.24
CA LEU A 64 -6.72 -0.46 3.16
C LEU A 64 -5.54 -0.86 2.27
N LEU A 65 -5.26 -0.11 1.21
CA LEU A 65 -4.14 -0.35 0.31
C LEU A 65 -3.16 0.83 0.43
N ASN A 66 -2.11 0.64 1.22
CA ASN A 66 -1.10 1.65 1.49
C ASN A 66 0.20 1.31 0.75
N VAL A 67 0.60 2.16 -0.18
CA VAL A 67 1.87 2.04 -0.90
C VAL A 67 2.94 2.86 -0.19
N THR A 68 3.94 2.17 0.34
CA THR A 68 5.10 2.71 1.07
C THR A 68 6.39 2.45 0.31
N LEU A 69 7.48 3.06 0.81
CA LEU A 69 8.84 2.86 0.32
C LEU A 69 9.02 3.08 -1.18
N CYS A 70 8.31 4.03 -1.80
CA CYS A 70 8.39 4.23 -3.25
C CYS A 70 9.67 4.96 -3.63
N SER A 71 10.67 4.15 -3.92
CA SER A 71 11.95 4.53 -4.47
C SER A 71 12.03 4.04 -5.92
N THR A 72 13.08 4.42 -6.64
CA THR A 72 13.32 3.89 -7.98
C THR A 72 13.72 2.41 -7.98
N THR A 73 14.07 1.83 -6.83
CA THR A 73 14.57 0.45 -6.72
C THR A 73 13.58 -0.51 -6.08
N SER A 74 12.63 0.00 -5.28
CA SER A 74 11.60 -0.81 -4.66
C SER A 74 10.35 0.01 -4.33
N VAL A 75 9.23 -0.70 -4.23
CA VAL A 75 7.96 -0.21 -3.66
C VAL A 75 7.40 -1.31 -2.78
N THR A 76 6.80 -0.96 -1.64
CA THR A 76 6.12 -1.92 -0.79
C THR A 76 4.63 -1.57 -0.73
N LEU A 77 3.79 -2.53 -1.11
CA LEU A 77 2.36 -2.49 -0.83
C LEU A 77 2.11 -3.11 0.54
N GLU A 78 1.47 -2.35 1.42
CA GLU A 78 0.94 -2.79 2.71
C GLU A 78 -0.58 -2.84 2.60
N ILE A 79 -1.18 -3.99 2.92
CA ILE A 79 -2.62 -4.21 2.84
C ILE A 79 -3.16 -4.40 4.25
N ALA A 80 -4.33 -3.79 4.51
CA ALA A 80 -5.01 -3.77 5.81
C ALA A 80 -4.13 -3.14 6.92
N ASN A 81 -3.83 -1.83 6.82
CA ASN A 81 -2.85 -1.17 7.70
C ASN A 81 -3.42 -0.47 8.95
N LYS A 82 -2.63 -0.57 10.04
CA LYS A 82 -2.52 0.24 11.27
C LYS A 82 -3.77 0.45 12.14
N GLY A 83 -4.34 -0.67 12.56
CA GLY A 83 -4.98 -0.80 13.87
C GLY A 83 -4.35 -1.98 14.60
N THR A 84 -4.36 -1.99 15.93
CA THR A 84 -3.92 -3.16 16.71
C THR A 84 -4.63 -4.40 16.14
N PRO A 85 -3.90 -5.51 15.81
CA PRO A 85 -4.45 -6.70 15.13
C PRO A 85 -5.39 -7.53 16.02
N THR A 86 -6.02 -6.90 17.01
CA THR A 86 -6.94 -7.52 17.96
C THR A 86 -8.35 -7.66 17.43
N SER A 87 -8.66 -7.07 16.27
CA SER A 87 -10.00 -7.16 15.70
C SER A 87 -10.00 -8.01 14.45
N GLN A 88 -10.69 -9.17 14.51
CA GLN A 88 -11.15 -9.95 13.35
C GLN A 88 -12.19 -9.15 12.53
N THR A 89 -12.03 -7.83 12.45
CA THR A 89 -12.89 -6.93 11.68
C THR A 89 -12.36 -6.78 10.27
N GLN A 90 -11.11 -7.17 9.98
CA GLN A 90 -10.55 -7.14 8.63
C GLN A 90 -9.76 -8.41 8.31
N ILE A 91 -9.98 -8.93 7.11
CA ILE A 91 -9.20 -10.03 6.53
C ILE A 91 -8.77 -9.67 5.11
N THR A 92 -7.57 -10.10 4.74
CA THR A 92 -7.00 -9.91 3.40
C THR A 92 -6.89 -11.25 2.70
N PHE A 93 -7.35 -11.31 1.46
CA PHE A 93 -7.11 -12.47 0.61
C PHE A 93 -5.65 -12.48 0.16
N VAL A 94 -4.95 -13.60 0.35
CA VAL A 94 -3.52 -13.74 0.01
C VAL A 94 -3.26 -14.77 -1.09
N GLY A 95 -4.32 -15.20 -1.79
CA GLY A 95 -4.26 -16.19 -2.85
C GLY A 95 -4.31 -17.63 -2.32
N ASP A 96 -4.55 -18.56 -3.25
CA ASP A 96 -4.48 -19.99 -3.05
C ASP A 96 -3.95 -20.68 -4.32
N SER A 97 -4.02 -22.01 -4.40
CA SER A 97 -3.51 -22.76 -5.57
C SER A 97 -4.29 -22.50 -6.86
N SER A 98 -5.46 -21.87 -6.80
CA SER A 98 -6.36 -21.61 -7.92
C SER A 98 -6.50 -20.12 -8.26
N SER A 99 -6.14 -19.22 -7.33
CA SER A 99 -6.41 -17.79 -7.44
C SER A 99 -5.23 -16.94 -6.96
N PRO A 100 -4.83 -15.90 -7.73
CA PRO A 100 -3.75 -15.01 -7.33
C PRO A 100 -4.16 -14.11 -6.16
N ALA A 101 -3.19 -13.67 -5.37
CA ALA A 101 -3.40 -12.78 -4.22
C ALA A 101 -3.86 -11.38 -4.63
N GLY A 102 -3.43 -10.92 -5.81
CA GLY A 102 -3.75 -9.61 -6.35
C GLY A 102 -3.18 -9.43 -7.74
N HIS A 103 -3.17 -8.19 -8.22
CA HIS A 103 -2.59 -7.86 -9.52
C HIS A 103 -1.84 -6.52 -9.47
N ILE A 104 -0.86 -6.34 -10.33
CA ILE A 104 -0.19 -5.06 -10.59
C ILE A 104 -0.32 -4.74 -12.07
N LEU A 105 -0.66 -3.50 -12.41
CA LEU A 105 -0.69 -3.06 -13.81
C LEU A 105 0.75 -2.76 -14.22
N SER A 106 1.30 -3.58 -15.11
CA SER A 106 2.58 -3.33 -15.77
C SER A 106 2.29 -3.02 -17.22
N GLY A 107 2.26 -1.73 -17.54
CA GLY A 107 2.05 -1.20 -18.88
C GLY A 107 0.57 -1.19 -19.17
N SER A 108 0.20 -1.95 -20.17
CA SER A 108 -1.19 -2.16 -20.54
C SER A 108 -1.82 -3.39 -19.89
N THR A 109 -1.05 -4.17 -19.12
CA THR A 109 -1.45 -5.54 -18.75
C THR A 109 -1.42 -5.74 -17.25
N TRP A 110 -2.45 -6.38 -16.71
CA TRP A 110 -2.41 -6.88 -15.33
C TRP A 110 -1.51 -8.09 -15.24
N VAL A 111 -0.54 -8.02 -14.33
CA VAL A 111 0.32 -9.12 -13.94
C VAL A 111 -0.17 -9.63 -12.59
N GLN A 112 -0.31 -10.95 -12.47
CA GLN A 112 -0.74 -11.58 -11.23
C GLN A 112 0.33 -11.44 -10.13
N ILE A 113 -0.13 -11.16 -8.91
CA ILE A 113 0.68 -11.24 -7.71
C ILE A 113 0.41 -12.61 -7.07
N PRO A 114 1.40 -13.53 -7.06
CA PRO A 114 1.15 -14.90 -6.64
C PRO A 114 0.85 -15.02 -5.14
N SER A 115 1.45 -14.16 -4.31
CA SER A 115 1.27 -14.20 -2.87
C SER A 115 1.61 -12.87 -2.20
N PHE A 116 1.03 -12.68 -1.02
CA PHE A 116 1.42 -11.67 -0.03
C PHE A 116 2.09 -12.32 1.17
N SER A 117 2.93 -11.57 1.89
CA SER A 117 3.65 -12.02 3.08
C SER A 117 3.18 -11.29 4.33
N GLY A 118 3.20 -11.96 5.48
CA GLY A 118 2.77 -11.39 6.76
C GLY A 118 1.37 -11.81 7.17
N GLY A 119 0.84 -11.14 8.20
CA GLY A 119 -0.42 -11.52 8.86
C GLY A 119 -0.41 -12.92 9.49
N THR A 120 -1.54 -13.30 10.07
CA THR A 120 -1.79 -14.66 10.58
C THR A 120 -3.00 -15.27 9.85
N PRO A 121 -3.07 -16.60 9.66
CA PRO A 121 -4.25 -17.23 9.10
C PRO A 121 -5.53 -16.81 9.83
N TYR A 122 -6.55 -16.44 9.08
CA TYR A 122 -7.87 -16.17 9.64
C TYR A 122 -8.46 -17.47 10.21
N LYS A 123 -9.01 -17.38 11.42
CA LYS A 123 -9.80 -18.44 12.04
C LYS A 123 -11.21 -17.92 12.26
N ASP A 124 -12.20 -18.66 11.80
CA ASP A 124 -13.59 -18.29 12.04
C ASP A 124 -14.01 -18.56 13.49
N THR A 125 -15.27 -18.29 13.82
CA THR A 125 -15.82 -18.46 15.18
C THR A 125 -15.81 -19.91 15.68
N SER A 126 -15.68 -20.89 14.79
CA SER A 126 -15.51 -22.31 15.15
C SER A 126 -14.04 -22.70 15.39
N GLY A 127 -13.11 -21.79 15.13
CA GLY A 127 -11.67 -22.05 15.19
C GLY A 127 -11.09 -22.70 13.93
N MET A 128 -11.91 -22.93 12.90
CA MET A 128 -11.46 -23.44 11.60
C MET A 128 -10.60 -22.41 10.91
N GLU A 129 -9.43 -22.85 10.42
CA GLU A 129 -8.47 -21.99 9.73
C GLU A 129 -8.77 -21.89 8.23
N HIS A 130 -8.67 -20.67 7.70
CA HIS A 130 -8.89 -20.35 6.30
C HIS A 130 -7.58 -19.81 5.70
N PRO A 131 -6.70 -20.67 5.14
CA PRO A 131 -5.31 -20.31 4.84
C PRO A 131 -5.15 -19.24 3.74
N ALA A 132 -6.15 -19.11 2.86
CA ALA A 132 -6.21 -18.07 1.83
C ALA A 132 -6.53 -16.67 2.38
N TRP A 133 -6.88 -16.56 3.67
CA TRP A 133 -7.25 -15.33 4.34
C TRP A 133 -6.31 -15.04 5.50
N ARG A 134 -5.88 -13.77 5.61
CA ARG A 134 -4.98 -13.32 6.69
C ARG A 134 -5.60 -12.19 7.50
N VAL A 135 -5.40 -12.25 8.82
CA VAL A 135 -5.66 -11.15 9.75
C VAL A 135 -4.37 -10.35 9.97
N GLY A 136 -4.52 -9.04 10.14
CA GLY A 136 -3.41 -8.11 10.30
C GLY A 136 -2.83 -7.64 8.97
N THR A 137 -1.67 -6.99 9.03
CA THR A 137 -1.03 -6.40 7.86
C THR A 137 -0.29 -7.45 7.05
N VAL A 138 -0.61 -7.51 5.76
CA VAL A 138 0.14 -8.28 4.76
C VAL A 138 0.84 -7.33 3.80
N THR A 139 1.92 -7.80 3.18
CA THR A 139 2.82 -6.96 2.39
C THR A 139 3.28 -7.64 1.10
N LYS A 140 3.59 -6.83 0.09
CA LYS A 140 4.33 -7.22 -1.10
C LYS A 140 5.36 -6.14 -1.41
N THR A 141 6.61 -6.53 -1.54
CA THR A 141 7.64 -5.65 -2.11
C THR A 141 7.83 -6.01 -3.57
N PHE A 142 7.76 -4.99 -4.41
CA PHE A 142 8.08 -5.03 -5.83
C PHE A 142 9.47 -4.42 -6.02
N SER A 143 10.29 -5.07 -6.82
CA SER A 143 11.55 -4.53 -7.32
C SER A 143 11.30 -3.47 -8.38
N GLY A 144 12.25 -2.56 -8.60
CA GLY A 144 12.14 -1.52 -9.64
C GLY A 144 11.91 -2.07 -11.05
N SER A 145 12.26 -3.32 -11.34
CA SER A 145 11.97 -3.98 -12.63
C SER A 145 10.52 -4.46 -12.78
N GLU A 146 9.80 -4.64 -11.69
CA GLU A 146 8.36 -5.03 -11.70
C GLU A 146 7.45 -3.81 -11.83
N ILE A 147 8.02 -2.60 -11.76
CA ILE A 147 7.29 -1.34 -11.65
C ILE A 147 7.71 -0.43 -12.79
N GLN A 148 6.76 0.31 -13.32
CA GLN A 148 7.03 1.23 -14.41
C GLN A 148 7.31 2.63 -13.92
N SER A 149 8.10 3.37 -14.69
CA SER A 149 8.24 4.81 -14.47
C SER A 149 6.88 5.50 -14.61
N GLY A 150 6.54 6.38 -13.66
CA GLY A 150 5.27 7.08 -13.66
C GLY A 150 4.17 6.34 -12.89
N MET A 151 2.95 6.40 -13.42
CA MET A 151 1.76 5.86 -12.78
C MET A 151 1.71 4.33 -12.85
N ASN A 152 1.42 3.71 -11.72
CA ASN A 152 1.19 2.28 -11.57
C ASN A 152 -0.10 2.05 -10.79
N TYR A 153 -0.67 0.86 -10.91
CA TYR A 153 -1.88 0.47 -10.18
C TYR A 153 -1.73 -0.92 -9.59
N VAL A 154 -2.30 -1.13 -8.42
CA VAL A 154 -2.34 -2.44 -7.74
C VAL A 154 -3.76 -2.77 -7.31
N LEU A 155 -4.06 -4.07 -7.36
CA LEU A 155 -5.29 -4.67 -6.89
C LEU A 155 -5.01 -5.59 -5.70
N ALA A 156 -5.84 -5.44 -4.66
CA ALA A 156 -5.91 -6.36 -3.54
C ALA A 156 -7.38 -6.56 -3.12
N TYR A 157 -7.66 -7.59 -2.33
CA TYR A 157 -9.01 -7.92 -1.88
C TYR A 157 -9.07 -8.01 -0.36
N VAL A 158 -9.75 -7.04 0.25
CA VAL A 158 -9.92 -6.95 1.70
C VAL A 158 -11.40 -7.02 2.03
N CYS A 159 -11.73 -7.77 3.07
CA CYS A 159 -13.06 -7.81 3.67
C CYS A 159 -13.07 -7.12 5.02
N THR A 160 -14.13 -6.36 5.28
CA THR A 160 -14.42 -5.75 6.58
C THR A 160 -15.67 -6.40 7.17
N ASN A 161 -15.60 -6.88 8.40
CA ASN A 161 -16.73 -7.45 9.11
C ASN A 161 -17.64 -6.32 9.61
N ARG A 162 -18.90 -6.33 9.18
CA ARG A 162 -19.95 -5.41 9.61
C ARG A 162 -21.07 -6.22 10.23
N SER A 163 -21.17 -6.17 11.56
CA SER A 163 -22.23 -6.84 12.32
C SER A 163 -22.33 -8.35 12.03
N GLY A 164 -21.20 -9.03 11.92
CA GLY A 164 -21.11 -10.47 11.64
C GLY A 164 -21.11 -10.83 10.16
N VAL A 165 -21.24 -9.85 9.25
CA VAL A 165 -21.24 -10.09 7.80
C VAL A 165 -19.97 -9.52 7.18
N TRP A 166 -19.24 -10.34 6.44
CA TRP A 166 -18.06 -9.90 5.69
C TRP A 166 -18.48 -9.08 4.46
N LYS A 167 -17.98 -7.84 4.39
CA LYS A 167 -18.17 -6.90 3.28
C LYS A 167 -16.83 -6.74 2.58
N CYS A 168 -16.70 -7.35 1.41
CA CYS A 168 -15.43 -7.44 0.68
C CYS A 168 -15.39 -6.43 -0.47
N GLY A 169 -14.27 -5.73 -0.64
CA GLY A 169 -14.03 -5.06 -1.91
C GLY A 169 -15.01 -3.95 -2.27
N CYS A 170 -15.48 -3.20 -1.27
CA CYS A 170 -16.64 -2.33 -1.43
C CYS A 170 -16.34 -1.09 -2.30
N SER A 171 -17.27 -0.77 -3.22
CA SER A 171 -17.30 0.49 -3.98
C SER A 171 -18.25 1.54 -3.40
N ASP A 172 -18.98 1.21 -2.34
CA ASP A 172 -19.95 2.05 -1.65
C ASP A 172 -20.35 1.36 -0.33
N THR A 173 -21.13 2.05 0.51
CA THR A 173 -21.55 1.54 1.82
C THR A 173 -22.60 0.43 1.75
N THR A 174 -23.27 0.21 0.61
CA THR A 174 -24.17 -0.95 0.45
C THR A 174 -23.37 -2.23 0.30
N CYS A 175 -22.27 -2.15 -0.46
CA CYS A 175 -21.33 -3.24 -0.70
C CYS A 175 -22.05 -4.55 -1.04
N ALA A 176 -22.92 -4.49 -2.06
CA ALA A 176 -23.73 -5.60 -2.51
C ALA A 176 -22.93 -6.63 -3.33
N THR A 177 -21.92 -6.17 -4.06
CA THR A 177 -21.03 -7.01 -4.88
C THR A 177 -19.59 -6.70 -4.51
N GLY A 178 -18.81 -7.74 -4.21
CA GLY A 178 -17.39 -7.58 -3.93
C GLY A 178 -16.59 -7.29 -5.19
N LYS A 179 -15.62 -6.38 -5.08
CA LYS A 179 -14.75 -5.96 -6.19
C LYS A 179 -13.29 -5.91 -5.75
N TRP A 180 -12.36 -6.12 -6.67
CA TRP A 180 -10.96 -5.83 -6.40
C TRP A 180 -10.77 -4.35 -6.05
N GLN A 181 -10.03 -4.07 -4.99
CA GLN A 181 -9.77 -2.70 -4.56
C GLN A 181 -8.56 -2.17 -5.29
N LEU A 182 -8.69 -0.98 -5.85
CA LEU A 182 -7.66 -0.37 -6.68
C LEU A 182 -6.94 0.72 -5.90
N GLN A 183 -5.61 0.68 -5.88
CA GLN A 183 -4.76 1.80 -5.47
C GLN A 183 -3.83 2.19 -6.61
N GLY A 184 -3.73 3.49 -6.87
CA GLY A 184 -2.73 4.06 -7.78
C GLY A 184 -1.50 4.52 -7.00
N PHE A 185 -0.32 4.43 -7.60
CA PHE A 185 0.89 5.03 -7.06
C PHE A 185 1.81 5.52 -8.17
N ASN A 186 2.65 6.50 -7.86
CA ASN A 186 3.64 7.02 -8.81
C ASN A 186 5.06 6.81 -8.26
N LEU A 187 5.96 6.28 -9.08
CA LEU A 187 7.38 6.29 -8.76
C LEU A 187 7.91 7.71 -8.89
N ILE A 188 8.56 8.24 -7.84
CA ILE A 188 9.29 9.50 -7.95
C ILE A 188 10.40 9.29 -8.98
N SER A 189 10.15 9.73 -10.21
CA SER A 189 11.17 9.78 -11.25
C SER A 189 12.21 10.79 -10.77
N GLY A 190 13.48 10.39 -10.66
CA GLY A 190 14.56 11.18 -10.07
C GLY A 190 14.88 12.52 -10.75
N THR A 191 14.05 12.96 -11.70
CA THR A 191 14.17 14.18 -12.48
C THR A 191 12.75 14.68 -12.74
N GLY A 192 12.46 15.94 -12.38
CA GLY A 192 11.12 16.56 -12.39
C GLY A 192 10.46 16.72 -13.75
N GLY A 193 10.26 15.63 -14.48
CA GLY A 193 9.52 15.56 -15.73
C GLY A 193 8.01 15.53 -15.49
N ARG A 194 7.26 16.24 -16.33
CA ARG A 194 5.78 16.30 -16.29
C ARG A 194 5.18 14.89 -16.42
N GLU A 195 4.24 14.58 -15.54
CA GLU A 195 3.53 13.31 -15.44
C GLU A 195 2.61 13.07 -16.66
N PRO A 196 2.75 11.97 -17.43
CA PRO A 196 1.80 11.62 -18.47
C PRO A 196 0.48 11.16 -17.84
N HIS A 197 -0.63 11.71 -18.32
CA HIS A 197 -1.97 11.34 -17.90
C HIS A 197 -2.39 10.04 -18.59
N GLN A 198 -2.39 8.91 -17.86
CA GLN A 198 -2.89 7.64 -18.38
C GLN A 198 -4.40 7.54 -18.16
N THR A 199 -5.14 7.22 -19.22
CA THR A 199 -6.58 6.94 -19.13
C THR A 199 -6.76 5.43 -19.02
N LEU A 200 -7.36 4.95 -17.93
CA LEU A 200 -7.68 3.52 -17.78
C LEU A 200 -9.01 3.23 -18.51
N THR A 201 -8.98 2.35 -19.49
CA THR A 201 -10.18 1.80 -20.11
C THR A 201 -10.53 0.48 -19.42
N VAL A 202 -11.76 0.36 -18.93
CA VAL A 202 -12.23 -0.87 -18.26
C VAL A 202 -12.75 -1.83 -19.33
N ILE A 203 -12.15 -3.01 -19.45
CA ILE A 203 -12.65 -4.11 -20.27
C ILE A 203 -13.09 -5.25 -19.31
N PRO A 204 -13.95 -6.22 -19.68
CA PRO A 204 -14.27 -7.36 -18.79
C PRO A 204 -13.19 -8.47 -18.86
N LEU A 205 -12.80 -9.16 -17.75
CA LEU A 205 -12.12 -10.47 -17.90
C LEU A 205 -13.21 -11.42 -18.36
N GLY A 206 -12.90 -12.28 -19.34
CA GLY A 206 -13.77 -13.35 -19.78
C GLY A 206 -14.07 -14.45 -18.74
N ASP A 207 -13.69 -14.28 -17.47
CA ASP A 207 -13.97 -15.21 -16.36
C ASP A 207 -15.07 -14.72 -15.40
N GLY A 208 -15.69 -13.57 -15.67
CA GLY A 208 -16.70 -12.97 -14.80
C GLY A 208 -16.13 -12.14 -13.64
N SER A 209 -14.81 -12.03 -13.50
CA SER A 209 -14.13 -11.00 -12.74
C SER A 209 -13.81 -9.78 -13.64
N PRO A 210 -13.62 -8.56 -13.12
CA PRO A 210 -13.26 -7.41 -13.97
C PRO A 210 -11.75 -7.38 -14.31
N ALA A 211 -11.36 -7.36 -15.60
CA ALA A 211 -9.97 -7.23 -16.07
C ALA A 211 -9.70 -5.92 -16.75
N VAL A 212 -8.70 -5.20 -16.28
CA VAL A 212 -8.46 -3.87 -16.85
C VAL A 212 -7.20 -3.83 -17.70
N THR A 213 -7.29 -4.16 -18.97
CA THR A 213 -6.20 -3.81 -19.89
C THR A 213 -6.17 -2.29 -20.09
N ALA A 214 -5.04 -1.65 -19.80
CA ALA A 214 -4.88 -0.20 -19.97
C ALA A 214 -4.38 0.11 -21.38
N GLU A 215 -5.12 0.93 -22.14
CA GLU A 215 -4.74 1.29 -23.51
C GLU A 215 -4.02 2.64 -23.52
N SER A 216 -2.78 2.67 -24.04
CA SER A 216 -1.97 3.89 -24.17
C SER A 216 -2.32 4.61 -25.48
N SER A 217 -3.09 5.69 -25.41
CA SER A 217 -3.34 6.55 -26.57
C SER A 217 -2.17 7.53 -26.82
N GLN A 218 -1.20 7.11 -27.63
CA GLN A 218 -0.35 8.07 -28.35
C GLN A 218 -0.95 8.33 -29.72
N GLY A 219 -1.49 9.54 -29.90
CA GLY A 219 -2.01 10.02 -31.16
C GLY A 219 -0.89 10.24 -32.18
N ILE A 220 -0.96 9.53 -33.29
CA ILE A 220 -0.37 9.96 -34.56
C ILE A 220 -1.34 10.99 -35.14
N LYS A 221 -0.89 12.24 -35.26
CA LYS A 221 -1.52 13.24 -36.14
C LYS A 221 -1.01 13.01 -37.56
N ASN A 222 -1.94 13.01 -38.50
CA ASN A 222 -1.83 12.95 -39.97
C ASN A 222 -0.44 12.96 -40.58
#